data_AF-A0A2G6N138-F1
#
_entry.id   AF-A0A2G6N138-F1
#
_cell.length_a   1.000
_cell.length_b   1.000
_cell.length_c   1.000
_cell.angle_alpha   90.00
_cell.angle_beta   90.00
_cell.angle_gamma   90.00
#
_symmetry.space_group_name_H-M   'P 1'
#
loop_
_entity.id
_entity.type
_entity.pdbx_description
1 polymer ?
#
loop_
_entity_poly.entity_id
_entity_poly.type
_entity_poly.pdbx_seq_one_letter_code
_entity_poly.pdbx_strand_id
1 'polypeptide(L)'
;MKDVQSLHDSRRINIRKVGVKNISYPITLLDKSHKTQQTVASVNMYVNLPHRFKGTHMSRFVEILNQFHGRFNLETLQLILQEMKERL
;
A
#
# COMPACT_ATOMS: atom_id res chain seq x y z
N MET A 1 18.63 3.48 -14.41
CA MET A 1 18.48 2.10 -13.90
C MET A 1 17.34 1.44 -14.67
N LYS A 2 17.49 0.19 -15.14
CA LYS A 2 16.42 -0.50 -15.91
C LYS A 2 15.28 -0.92 -14.97
N ASP A 3 14.05 -0.68 -15.37
CA ASP A 3 12.86 -1.14 -14.64
C ASP A 3 12.64 -2.63 -14.88
N VAL A 4 13.19 -3.46 -13.98
CA VAL A 4 13.12 -4.92 -14.06
C VAL A 4 11.71 -5.43 -13.71
N GLN A 5 10.94 -4.69 -12.90
CA GLN A 5 9.64 -5.13 -12.40
C GLN A 5 8.56 -5.01 -13.47
N SER A 6 8.64 -3.97 -14.29
CA SER A 6 7.75 -3.75 -15.45
C SER A 6 8.08 -4.65 -16.66
N LEU A 7 9.12 -5.48 -16.59
CA LEU A 7 9.44 -6.41 -17.69
C LEU A 7 8.37 -7.49 -17.83
N HIS A 8 8.26 -8.01 -19.05
CA HIS A 8 7.35 -9.11 -19.35
C HIS A 8 7.76 -10.40 -18.62
N ASP A 9 6.78 -11.08 -18.00
CA ASP A 9 6.97 -12.39 -17.38
C ASP A 9 6.40 -13.51 -18.28
N SER A 10 7.29 -14.39 -18.75
CA SER A 10 6.97 -15.50 -19.64
C SER A 10 6.44 -16.75 -18.91
N ARG A 11 6.52 -16.80 -17.57
CA ARG A 11 6.13 -17.98 -16.77
C ARG A 11 4.61 -18.17 -16.69
N ARG A 12 3.83 -17.14 -17.06
CA ARG A 12 2.35 -17.14 -17.04
C ARG A 12 1.74 -17.46 -15.67
N ILE A 13 2.43 -17.12 -14.58
CA ILE A 13 1.95 -17.33 -13.21
C ILE A 13 1.39 -16.01 -12.67
N ASN A 14 0.11 -16.01 -12.31
CA ASN A 14 -0.50 -14.88 -11.61
C ASN A 14 -0.10 -14.91 -10.13
N ILE A 15 0.29 -13.76 -9.57
CA ILE A 15 0.48 -13.64 -8.12
C ILE A 15 -0.77 -12.99 -7.53
N ARG A 16 -1.49 -13.77 -6.71
CA ARG A 16 -2.74 -13.31 -6.06
C ARG A 16 -2.53 -12.16 -5.08
N LYS A 17 -1.32 -12.02 -4.53
CA LYS A 17 -1.05 -11.04 -3.48
C LYS A 17 0.45 -10.72 -3.43
N VAL A 18 0.81 -9.50 -3.80
CA VAL A 18 2.18 -8.98 -3.67
C VAL A 18 2.15 -7.61 -3.00
N GLY A 19 3.13 -7.33 -2.16
CA GLY A 19 3.26 -6.04 -1.48
C GLY A 19 4.08 -6.15 -0.21
N VAL A 20 3.73 -5.33 0.77
CA VAL A 20 4.49 -5.12 2.02
C VAL A 20 3.68 -5.57 3.23
N LYS A 21 4.38 -6.11 4.23
CA LYS A 21 3.81 -6.66 5.45
C LYS A 21 4.53 -6.08 6.67
N ASN A 22 3.79 -5.91 7.76
CA ASN A 22 4.29 -5.53 9.08
C ASN A 22 4.98 -4.16 9.10
N ILE A 23 4.44 -3.20 8.34
CA ILE A 23 4.92 -1.82 8.39
C ILE A 23 4.36 -1.16 9.64
N SER A 24 5.24 -0.69 10.52
CA SER A 24 4.84 0.17 11.64
C SER A 24 4.59 1.59 11.12
N TYR A 25 3.37 2.08 11.28
CA TYR A 25 2.96 3.38 10.75
C TYR A 25 2.10 4.17 11.74
N PRO A 26 2.38 5.47 11.97
CA PRO A 26 1.56 6.29 12.84
C PRO A 26 0.19 6.56 12.22
N ILE A 27 -0.87 6.38 13.00
CA ILE A 27 -2.26 6.57 12.57
C ILE A 27 -3.02 7.42 13.57
N THR A 28 -4.14 7.97 13.09
CA THR A 28 -5.05 8.80 13.87
C THR A 28 -6.43 8.14 13.91
N LEU A 29 -6.93 7.85 15.11
CA LEU A 29 -8.22 7.19 15.35
C LEU A 29 -9.19 8.11 16.08
N LEU A 30 -10.49 7.93 15.82
CA LEU A 30 -11.55 8.56 16.59
C LEU A 30 -11.96 7.63 17.74
N ASP A 31 -11.82 8.10 18.97
CA ASP A 31 -12.33 7.42 20.16
C ASP A 31 -13.86 7.56 20.26
N LYS A 32 -14.51 6.65 21.00
CA LYS A 32 -15.94 6.67 21.31
C LYS A 32 -16.39 7.97 21.98
N SER A 33 -15.48 8.67 22.65
CA SER A 33 -15.71 9.99 23.26
C SER A 33 -15.60 11.15 22.26
N HIS A 34 -15.57 10.88 20.95
CA HIS A 34 -15.30 11.85 19.87
C HIS A 34 -13.98 12.63 20.03
N LYS A 35 -12.99 11.99 20.65
CA LYS A 35 -11.63 12.52 20.76
C LYS A 35 -10.72 11.86 19.75
N THR A 36 -9.79 12.62 19.21
CA THR A 36 -8.76 12.11 18.31
C THR A 36 -7.61 11.51 19.11
N GLN A 37 -7.21 10.27 18.81
CA GLN A 37 -6.08 9.58 19.41
C GLN A 37 -5.02 9.22 18.36
N GLN A 38 -3.75 9.50 18.66
CA GLN A 38 -2.62 9.05 17.86
C GLN A 38 -2.05 7.75 18.41
N THR A 39 -1.74 6.81 17.52
CA THR A 39 -1.12 5.53 17.89
C THR A 39 -0.29 4.99 16.73
N VAL A 40 0.39 3.85 16.93
CA VAL A 40 1.16 3.16 15.89
C VAL A 40 0.44 1.87 15.52
N ALA A 41 0.17 1.69 14.23
CA ALA A 41 -0.45 0.49 13.70
C ALA A 41 0.55 -0.36 12.91
N SER A 42 0.28 -1.67 12.85
CA SER A 42 0.95 -2.58 11.93
C SER A 42 0.11 -2.73 10.65
N VAL A 43 0.65 -2.25 9.53
CA VAL A 43 -0.03 -2.16 8.25
C VAL A 43 0.48 -3.24 7.29
N ASN A 44 -0.46 -3.88 6.59
CA ASN A 44 -0.17 -4.80 5.50
C ASN A 44 -0.92 -4.35 4.24
N MET A 45 -0.22 -4.20 3.12
CA MET A 45 -0.77 -3.66 1.88
C MET A 45 -0.38 -4.53 0.69
N TYR A 46 -1.34 -4.81 -0.18
CA TYR A 46 -1.13 -5.75 -1.28
C TYR A 46 -1.99 -5.43 -2.49
N VAL A 47 -1.49 -5.82 -3.66
CA VAL A 47 -2.21 -5.78 -4.93
C VAL A 47 -2.13 -7.14 -5.64
N ASN A 48 -3.02 -7.35 -6.60
CA ASN A 48 -2.92 -8.46 -7.54
C ASN A 48 -1.86 -8.13 -8.58
N LEU A 49 -1.00 -9.09 -8.92
CA LEU A 49 -0.02 -8.91 -9.99
C LEU A 49 -0.34 -9.85 -11.15
N PRO A 50 -0.86 -9.31 -12.27
CA PRO A 50 -1.10 -10.08 -13.48
C PRO A 50 0.19 -10.71 -14.00
N HIS A 51 0.09 -11.92 -14.57
CA HIS A 51 1.21 -12.71 -15.08
C HIS A 51 2.07 -12.03 -16.16
N ARG A 52 1.67 -10.87 -16.67
CA ARG A 52 2.40 -10.11 -17.69
C ARG A 52 3.51 -9.26 -17.10
N PHE A 53 3.52 -9.04 -15.79
CA PHE A 53 4.52 -8.26 -15.07
C PHE A 53 5.41 -9.17 -14.23
N LYS A 54 6.72 -8.90 -14.20
CA LYS A 54 7.67 -9.66 -13.38
C LYS A 54 7.54 -9.38 -11.88
N GLY A 55 7.10 -8.20 -11.49
CA GLY A 55 6.92 -7.84 -10.08
C GLY A 55 6.27 -6.47 -9.89
N THR A 56 6.17 -6.07 -8.63
CA THR A 56 5.67 -4.73 -8.24
C THR A 56 6.82 -3.89 -7.66
N HIS A 57 6.67 -2.57 -7.68
CA HIS A 57 7.63 -1.66 -7.06
C HIS A 57 7.32 -1.52 -5.57
N MET A 58 8.08 -2.23 -4.72
CA MET A 58 7.86 -2.23 -3.27
C MET A 58 7.96 -0.83 -2.63
N SER A 59 8.79 0.07 -3.18
CA SER A 59 8.92 1.45 -2.68
C SER A 59 7.62 2.25 -2.84
N ARG A 60 6.84 2.00 -3.90
CA ARG A 60 5.60 2.74 -4.18
C ARG A 60 4.57 2.56 -3.08
N PHE A 61 4.54 1.42 -2.39
CA PHE A 61 3.68 1.22 -1.22
C PHE A 61 4.00 2.20 -0.07
N VAL A 62 5.29 2.39 0.21
CA VAL A 62 5.75 3.31 1.27
C VAL A 62 5.59 4.76 0.83
N GLU A 63 5.83 5.07 -0.46
CA GLU A 63 5.57 6.39 -1.04
C GLU A 63 4.10 6.79 -0.87
N ILE A 64 3.16 5.89 -1.18
CA ILE A 64 1.73 6.14 -0.98
C ILE A 64 1.45 6.38 0.50
N LEU A 65 1.92 5.54 1.43
CA LEU A 65 1.71 5.79 2.85
C LEU A 65 2.21 7.16 3.29
N ASN A 66 3.42 7.54 2.88
CA ASN A 66 4.03 8.82 3.23
C ASN A 66 3.24 10.04 2.71
N GLN A 67 2.54 9.93 1.58
CA GLN A 67 1.65 11.00 1.10
C GLN A 67 0.49 11.28 2.08
N PHE A 68 0.09 10.29 2.87
CA PHE A 68 -0.97 10.41 3.88
C PHE A 68 -0.43 10.54 5.30
N HIS A 69 0.83 10.95 5.47
CA HIS A 69 1.43 11.15 6.79
C HIS A 69 0.61 12.12 7.65
N GLY A 70 0.33 11.72 8.90
CA GLY A 70 -0.51 12.48 9.84
C GLY A 70 -2.01 12.49 9.53
N ARG A 71 -2.44 12.00 8.36
CA ARG A 71 -3.85 11.94 7.95
C ARG A 71 -4.39 10.52 7.77
N PHE A 72 -3.61 9.50 8.14
CA PHE A 72 -4.05 8.11 8.05
C PHE A 72 -5.17 7.86 9.09
N ASN A 73 -6.41 7.84 8.60
CA ASN A 73 -7.63 7.61 9.37
C ASN A 73 -8.65 6.86 8.48
N LEU A 74 -9.85 6.59 9.00
CA LEU A 74 -10.88 5.86 8.24
C LEU A 74 -11.38 6.61 7.00
N GLU A 75 -11.40 7.94 7.03
CA GLU A 75 -11.86 8.78 5.92
C GLU A 75 -10.87 8.74 4.75
N THR A 76 -9.57 8.77 5.03
CA THR A 76 -8.52 8.73 4.01
C THR A 76 -8.20 7.33 3.51
N LEU A 77 -8.66 6.27 4.20
CA LEU A 77 -8.40 4.89 3.81
C LEU A 77 -8.87 4.58 2.38
N GLN A 78 -10.03 5.11 1.97
CA GLN A 78 -10.54 4.92 0.61
C GLN A 78 -9.62 5.57 -0.43
N LEU A 79 -9.08 6.75 -0.15
CA LEU A 79 -8.15 7.44 -1.03
C LEU A 79 -6.82 6.68 -1.14
N ILE A 80 -6.31 6.15 -0.03
CA ILE A 80 -5.09 5.31 -0.03
C ILE A 80 -5.28 4.09 -0.93
N LEU A 81 -6.42 3.40 -0.82
CA LEU A 81 -6.72 2.23 -1.66
C LEU A 81 -6.87 2.58 -3.14
N GLN A 82 -7.38 3.77 -3.44
CA GLN A 82 -7.49 4.25 -4.82
C GLN A 82 -6.11 4.55 -5.40
N GLU A 83 -5.25 5.28 -4.68
CA GLU A 83 -3.88 5.54 -5.08
C GLU A 83 -3.06 4.24 -5.29
N MET A 84 -3.29 3.24 -4.43
CA MET A 84 -2.69 1.92 -4.62
C MET A 84 -3.12 1.25 -5.93
N LYS A 85 -4.36 1.43 -6.38
CA LYS A 85 -4.81 0.85 -7.66
C LYS A 85 -4.26 1.58 -8.87
N GLU A 86 -4.06 2.88 -8.77
CA GLU A 86 -3.62 3.71 -9.89
C GLU A 86 -2.10 3.63 -10.11
N ARG A 87 -1.32 3.46 -9.04
CA ARG A 87 0.15 3.54 -9.08
C ARG A 87 0.90 2.19 -9.07
N LEU A 88 0.24 1.08 -8.75
CA LEU A 88 0.87 -0.25 -8.55
C LEU A 88 0.46 -1.30 -9.57
#